data_AF-A0A958IW02-F1
#
_entry.id   AF-A0A958IW02-F1
#
_cell.length_a   1.000
_cell.length_b   1.000
_cell.length_c   1.000
_cell.angle_alpha   90.00
_cell.angle_beta   90.00
_cell.angle_gamma   90.00
#
_symmetry.space_group_name_H-M   'P 1'
#
loop_
_entity.id
_entity.type
_entity.pdbx_description
1 polymer ?
#
loop_
_entity_poly.entity_id
_entity_poly.type
_entity_poly.pdbx_seq_one_letter_code
_entity_poly.pdbx_strand_id
1 'polypeptide(L)' 'MQFAIALYTRRIQLGEAFIESLNWREELLPVVTRDEDGQVLMLAYVSRESLQRTFETGRMTYYSRSRRALWTKGESSG' A
#
# COMPACT_ATOMS: atom_id res chain seq x y z
N MET A 1 -11.43 -12.26 23.68
CA MET A 1 -11.86 -10.89 23.30
C MET A 1 -12.45 -10.94 21.91
N GLN A 2 -13.61 -10.33 21.66
CA GLN A 2 -14.26 -10.35 20.34
C GLN A 2 -13.56 -9.38 19.37
N PHE A 3 -13.29 -9.83 18.14
CA PHE A 3 -12.55 -9.10 17.10
C PHE A 3 -13.13 -7.71 16.79
N ALA A 4 -14.46 -7.59 16.78
CA ALA A 4 -15.16 -6.32 16.53
C ALA A 4 -14.80 -5.22 17.55
N ILE A 5 -14.65 -5.58 18.83
CA ILE A 5 -14.29 -4.61 19.87
C ILE A 5 -12.86 -4.12 19.65
N ALA A 6 -11.92 -4.99 19.24
CA ALA A 6 -10.54 -4.60 18.99
C ALA A 6 -10.41 -3.60 17.82
N LEU A 7 -11.21 -3.78 16.77
CA LEU A 7 -11.33 -2.82 15.67
C LEU A 7 -11.94 -1.49 16.12
N TYR A 8 -13.07 -1.54 16.83
CA TYR A 8 -13.79 -0.33 17.27
C TYR A 8 -12.96 0.52 18.24
N THR A 9 -12.24 -0.12 19.17
CA THR A 9 -11.35 0.58 20.10
C THR A 9 -10.00 0.98 19.48
N ARG A 10 -9.81 0.80 18.17
CA ARG A 10 -8.54 1.01 17.45
C ARG A 10 -7.33 0.30 18.07
N ARG A 11 -7.56 -0.84 18.73
CA ARG A 11 -6.48 -1.71 19.23
C ARG A 11 -5.84 -2.51 18.10
N ILE A 12 -6.52 -2.63 16.96
CA ILE A 12 -6.00 -3.15 15.71
C ILE A 12 -6.25 -2.08 14.65
N GLN A 13 -5.19 -1.63 13.98
CA GLN A 13 -5.30 -0.80 12.80
C GLN A 13 -5.36 -1.70 11.56
N LEU A 14 -6.44 -1.60 10.78
CA LEU A 14 -6.65 -2.48 9.62
C LEU A 14 -5.53 -2.36 8.58
N GLY A 15 -5.02 -1.15 8.33
CA GLY A 15 -3.92 -0.94 7.38
C GLY A 15 -2.64 -1.66 7.82
N GLU A 16 -2.29 -1.53 9.10
CA GLU A 16 -1.12 -2.21 9.68
C GLU A 16 -1.31 -3.74 9.66
N ALA A 17 -2.46 -4.23 10.12
CA ALA A 17 -2.77 -5.66 10.10
C ALA A 17 -2.74 -6.25 8.68
N PHE A 18 -3.24 -5.50 7.69
CA PHE A 18 -3.15 -5.88 6.29
C PHE A 18 -1.71 -5.97 5.82
N ILE A 19 -0.90 -4.94 6.08
CA ILE A 19 0.52 -4.89 5.67
C ILE A 19 1.28 -6.07 6.28
N GLU A 20 1.08 -6.38 7.57
CA GLU A 20 1.74 -7.50 8.23
C GLU A 20 1.26 -8.88 7.73
N SER A 21 0.05 -8.97 7.18
CA SER A 21 -0.47 -10.22 6.63
C SER A 21 0.14 -10.62 5.28
N LEU A 22 0.82 -9.69 4.60
CA LEU A 22 1.44 -9.96 3.29
C LEU A 22 2.70 -10.81 3.43
N ASN A 23 2.99 -11.63 2.41
CA ASN A 23 4.18 -12.47 2.38
C ASN A 23 5.42 -11.68 1.94
N TRP A 24 6.04 -10.95 2.89
CA TRP A 24 7.28 -10.22 2.68
C TRP A 24 8.48 -11.18 2.58
N ARG A 25 8.75 -11.69 1.37
CA ARG A 25 9.98 -12.43 1.07
C ARG A 25 11.17 -11.51 0.79
N GLU A 26 10.88 -10.32 0.30
CA GLU A 26 11.82 -9.23 0.07
C GLU A 26 11.26 -7.94 0.68
N GLU A 27 12.06 -6.87 0.70
CA GLU A 27 11.62 -5.55 1.19
C GLU A 27 10.55 -4.90 0.31
N LEU A 28 10.41 -5.36 -0.94
CA LEU A 28 9.49 -4.83 -1.94
C LEU A 28 8.58 -5.91 -2.48
N LEU A 29 7.30 -5.57 -2.66
CA LEU A 29 6.32 -6.43 -3.32
C LEU A 29 5.90 -5.83 -4.67
N PRO A 30 5.75 -6.65 -5.72
CA PRO A 30 5.17 -6.19 -6.98
C PRO A 30 3.68 -5.91 -6.79
N VAL A 31 3.20 -4.79 -7.36
CA VAL A 31 1.79 -4.43 -7.37
C VAL A 31 1.34 -4.08 -8.78
N VAL A 32 0.18 -4.61 -9.17
CA VAL A 32 -0.47 -4.30 -10.44
C VAL A 32 -1.61 -3.33 -10.18
N THR A 33 -1.59 -2.19 -10.85
CA THR A 33 -2.68 -1.22 -10.82
C THR A 33 -3.58 -1.45 -12.03
N ARG A 34 -4.89 -1.46 -11.78
CA ARG A 34 -5.91 -1.60 -12.82
C ARG A 34 -6.91 -0.45 -12.74
N ASP A 35 -7.61 -0.19 -13.83
CA ASP A 35 -8.83 0.63 -13.78
C ASP A 35 -10.05 -0.19 -13.33
N GLU A 36 -11.21 0.45 -13.31
CA GLU A 36 -12.48 -0.15 -12.89
C GLU A 36 -12.97 -1.24 -13.84
N ASP A 37 -12.59 -1.16 -15.12
CA ASP A 37 -12.90 -2.17 -16.14
C ASP A 37 -11.93 -3.36 -16.11
N GLY A 38 -10.92 -3.31 -15.24
CA GLY A 38 -9.93 -4.37 -15.05
C GLY A 38 -8.73 -4.31 -16.00
N GLN A 39 -8.59 -3.25 -16.80
CA GLN A 39 -7.42 -3.04 -17.64
C GLN A 39 -6.19 -2.79 -16.79
N VAL A 40 -5.08 -3.44 -17.14
CA VAL A 40 -3.80 -3.22 -16.45
C VAL A 40 -3.20 -1.90 -16.90
N LEU A 41 -3.04 -0.97 -15.96
CA LEU A 41 -2.46 0.35 -16.21
C LEU A 41 -0.94 0.36 -15.95
N MET A 42 -0.49 -0.33 -14.89
CA MET A 42 0.89 -0.26 -14.45
C MET A 42 1.29 -1.45 -13.57
N LEU A 43 2.55 -1.89 -13.70
CA LEU A 43 3.24 -2.73 -12.72
C LEU A 43 4.28 -1.87 -12.00
N ALA A 44 4.24 -1.86 -10.67
CA ALA A 44 5.18 -1.13 -9.82
C ALA A 44 5.57 -1.96 -8.59
N TYR A 45 6.32 -1.36 -7.67
CA TYR A 45 6.72 -1.97 -6.41
C TYR A 45 6.21 -1.15 -5.24
N VAL A 46 5.95 -1.81 -4.13
CA VAL A 46 5.59 -1.20 -2.84
C VAL A 46 6.49 -1.74 -1.74
N SER A 47 6.98 -0.84 -0.89
CA SER A 47 7.53 -1.17 0.42
C SER A 47 6.45 -1.08 1.50
N ARG A 48 6.75 -1.57 2.72
CA ARG A 48 5.89 -1.39 3.89
C ARG A 48 5.52 0.08 4.11
N GLU A 49 6.52 0.97 4.04
CA GLU A 49 6.35 2.42 4.18
C GLU A 49 5.40 2.99 3.10
N SER A 50 5.54 2.55 1.85
CA SER A 50 4.66 3.02 0.78
C SER A 50 3.20 2.62 0.99
N LEU A 51 2.94 1.42 1.53
CA LEU A 51 1.59 0.99 1.88
C LEU A 51 1.05 1.72 3.11
N GLN A 52 1.89 1.96 4.12
CA GLN A 52 1.50 2.77 5.30
C GLN A 52 1.01 4.15 4.84
N ARG A 53 1.81 4.84 4.02
CA ARG A 53 1.43 6.15 3.46
C ARG A 53 0.17 6.08 2.60
N THR A 54 -0.03 4.97 1.89
CA THR A 54 -1.26 4.73 1.11
C THR A 54 -2.49 4.66 2.01
N PHE A 55 -2.42 3.90 3.11
CA PHE A 55 -3.53 3.82 4.07
C PHE A 55 -3.79 5.14 4.81
N GLU A 56 -2.74 5.90 5.13
CA GLU A 56 -2.85 7.19 5.81
C GLU A 56 -3.47 8.28 4.92
N THR A 57 -3.05 8.35 3.66
CA THR A 57 -3.43 9.44 2.76
C THR A 57 -4.63 9.11 1.87
N GLY A 58 -4.99 7.82 1.76
CA GLY A 58 -5.98 7.33 0.80
C GLY A 58 -5.54 7.47 -0.67
N ARG A 59 -4.25 7.78 -0.92
CA ARG A 59 -3.66 7.90 -2.26
C ARG A 59 -2.58 6.86 -2.43
N MET A 60 -2.54 6.22 -3.60
CA MET A 60 -1.57 5.16 -3.85
C MET A 60 -0.14 5.72 -3.90
N THR A 61 0.71 5.26 -2.99
CA THR A 61 2.15 5.52 -2.97
C THR A 61 2.91 4.26 -3.37
N TYR A 62 3.85 4.41 -4.30
CA TYR A 62 4.74 3.35 -4.76
C TYR A 62 6.18 3.61 -4.33
N TYR A 63 7.01 2.58 -4.43
CA TYR A 63 8.46 2.70 -4.30
C TYR A 63 9.14 2.56 -5.66
N SER A 64 9.84 3.62 -6.10
CA SER A 64 10.64 3.60 -7.32
C SER A 64 12.01 2.98 -7.03
N ARG A 65 12.28 1.80 -7.59
CA ARG A 65 13.58 1.12 -7.42
C ARG A 65 14.74 1.89 -8.05
N SER A 66 14.50 2.58 -9.16
CA SER A 66 15.52 3.37 -9.86
C SER A 66 15.85 4.67 -9.12
N ARG A 67 14.84 5.37 -8.61
CA ARG A 67 15.02 6.62 -7.84
C ARG A 67 15.30 6.38 -6.36
N ARG A 68 15.12 5.13 -5.87
CA ARG A 68 15.19 4.72 -4.46
C ARG A 68 14.36 5.65 -3.56
N ALA A 69 13.15 5.95 -4.00
CA ALA A 69 12.28 6.94 -3.36
C ALA A 69 10.80 6.57 -3.48
N LEU A 70 10.00 7.07 -2.54
CA LEU A 70 8.55 7.00 -2.60
C LEU A 70 7.99 7.95 -3.66
N TRP A 71 6.91 7.54 -4.31
CA TRP A 71 6.20 8.34 -5.29
C TRP A 71 4.70 8.12 -5.15
N THR A 72 3.94 9.17 -4.82
CA THR A 72 2.48 9.10 -4.75
C THR A 72 1.89 9.40 -6.11
N LYS A 73 0.97 8.53 -6.58
CA LYS A 73 0.28 8.72 -7.86
C LYS A 73 -0.41 10.09 -7.86
N GLY A 74 -0.07 10.92 -8.85
CA GLY A 74 -0.61 12.27 -9.00
C GLY A 74 0.27 13.40 -8.44
N GLU A 75 1.36 13.11 -7.72
CA GLU A 75 2.33 14.16 -7.29
C GLU A 75 3.24 14.64 -8.41
N SER A 76 3.37 13.85 -9.49
CA SER A 76 4.09 14.24 -10.71
C SER A 76 3.30 13.78 -11.93
N SER A 77 2.16 14.41 -12.16
CA SER A 77 1.61 14.52 -13.51
C SER A 77 2.28 15.71 -14.19
N GLY A 78 3.48 15.45 -14.72
CA GLY A 78 4.26 16.33 -15.58
C GLY A 78 5.01 15.47 -16.57
#